data_AF-A0A2I0PPM3-F1
#
_entry.id   AF-A0A2I0PPM3-F1
#
_cell.length_a   1.000
_cell.length_b   1.000
_cell.length_c   1.000
_cell.angle_alpha   90.00
_cell.angle_beta   90.00
_cell.angle_gamma   90.00
#
_symmetry.space_group_name_H-M   'P 1'
#
loop_
_entity.id
_entity.type
_entity.pdbx_description
1 polymer ?
#
loop_
_entity_poly.entity_id
_entity_poly.type
_entity_poly.pdbx_seq_one_letter_code
_entity_poly.pdbx_strand_id
1 'polypeptide(L)' 'MEAKTLNEIHKQGIDALVKVLGPVDAARFLQMYDQGSGDYTRERKEWLEQDPDKYLAAVIAHGKKKTRA' A
#
# COMPACT_ATOMS: atom_id res chain seq x y z
N MET A 1 -20.30 6.44 -28.01
CA MET A 1 -19.63 6.97 -26.82
C MET A 1 -18.26 6.35 -26.76
N GLU A 2 -17.21 7.15 -26.60
CA GLU A 2 -15.84 6.66 -26.41
C GLU A 2 -15.79 5.73 -25.19
N ALA A 3 -15.14 4.57 -25.34
CA ALA A 3 -14.97 3.64 -24.24
C ALA A 3 -13.85 4.13 -23.31
N LYS A 4 -14.09 4.10 -22.00
CA LYS A 4 -13.08 4.45 -21.01
C LYS A 4 -11.91 3.48 -21.06
N THR A 5 -10.70 3.99 -20.88
CA THR A 5 -9.49 3.18 -20.70
C THR A 5 -9.57 2.39 -19.39
N LEU A 6 -8.77 1.32 -19.29
CA LEU A 6 -8.67 0.54 -18.05
C LEU A 6 -8.24 1.39 -16.85
N ASN A 7 -7.35 2.36 -17.05
CA ASN A 7 -6.93 3.28 -15.99
C ASN A 7 -8.07 4.19 -15.51
N GLU A 8 -8.91 4.68 -16.42
CA GLU A 8 -10.06 5.51 -16.04
C GLU A 8 -11.12 4.71 -15.29
N ILE A 9 -11.36 3.46 -15.70
CA ILE A 9 -12.25 2.54 -15.00
C ILE A 9 -11.69 2.22 -13.61
N HIS A 10 -10.40 1.92 -13.51
CA HIS A 10 -9.74 1.61 -12.25
C HIS A 10 -9.83 2.79 -11.28
N LYS A 11 -9.48 4.00 -11.74
CA LYS A 11 -9.57 5.22 -10.92
C LYS A 11 -10.99 5.47 -10.41
N GLN A 12 -11.99 5.35 -11.30
CA GLN A 12 -13.39 5.51 -10.92
C GLN A 12 -13.86 4.46 -9.91
N GLY A 13 -13.38 3.21 -10.03
CA GLY A 13 -13.66 2.16 -9.06
C GLY A 13 -13.10 2.48 -7.68
N ILE A 14 -11.83 2.91 -7.61
CA ILE A 14 -11.21 3.32 -6.35
C ILE A 14 -11.95 4.51 -5.72
N ASP A 15 -12.24 5.55 -6.51
CA ASP A 15 -12.96 6.74 -6.04
C ASP A 15 -14.35 6.39 -5.49
N ALA A 16 -15.06 5.46 -6.16
CA ALA A 16 -16.37 4.98 -5.71
C ALA A 16 -16.27 4.19 -4.39
N LEU A 17 -15.28 3.30 -4.27
CA LEU A 17 -15.04 2.54 -3.03
C LEU A 17 -14.72 3.46 -1.86
N VAL A 18 -13.81 4.42 -2.05
CA VAL A 18 -13.42 5.39 -1.01
C VAL A 18 -14.60 6.26 -0.60
N LYS A 19 -15.45 6.68 -1.54
CA LYS A 19 -16.64 7.49 -1.26
C LYS A 19 -17.65 6.76 -0.37
N VAL A 20 -17.80 5.45 -0.53
CA VAL A 20 -18.82 4.66 0.17
C VAL A 20 -18.29 4.08 1.49
N LEU A 21 -17.07 3.56 1.48
CA LEU A 21 -16.48 2.83 2.60
C LEU A 21 -15.54 3.68 3.45
N GLY A 22 -15.08 4.81 2.92
CA GLY A 22 -13.91 5.51 3.45
C GLY A 22 -12.60 4.83 3.05
N PRO A 23 -11.47 5.53 3.18
CA PRO A 23 -10.18 5.08 2.65
C PRO A 23 -9.65 3.81 3.32
N VAL A 24 -9.91 3.63 4.62
CA VAL A 24 -9.39 2.49 5.39
C VAL A 24 -10.12 1.20 5.00
N ASP A 25 -11.45 1.22 4.94
CA ASP A 25 -12.23 0.04 4.61
C ASP A 25 -12.21 -0.27 3.12
N ALA A 26 -12.05 0.73 2.25
CA ALA A 26 -11.77 0.52 0.83
C ALA A 26 -10.46 -0.26 0.60
N ALA A 27 -9.39 0.06 1.34
CA ALA A 27 -8.13 -0.67 1.24
C ALA A 27 -8.25 -2.13 1.71
N ARG A 28 -8.96 -2.38 2.83
CA ARG A 28 -9.23 -3.74 3.32
C ARG A 28 -10.08 -4.54 2.33
N PHE A 29 -11.10 -3.91 1.74
CA PHE A 29 -11.94 -4.54 0.71
C PHE A 29 -11.10 -5.00 -0.47
N LEU A 30 -10.20 -4.15 -0.99
CA LEU A 30 -9.30 -4.52 -2.08
C LEU A 30 -8.37 -5.68 -1.69
N GLN A 31 -7.82 -5.65 -0.47
CA GLN A 31 -6.97 -6.74 0.05
C GLN A 31 -7.68 -8.10 0.14
N MET A 32 -9.01 -8.14 0.29
CA MET A 32 -9.76 -9.41 0.32
C MET A 32 -9.76 -10.13 -1.04
N TYR A 33 -9.63 -9.37 -2.13
CA TYR A 33 -9.62 -9.89 -3.49
C TYR A 33 -8.23 -9.95 -4.09
N ASP A 34 -7.26 -9.33 -3.43
CA ASP A 34 -5.87 -9.52 -3.77
C ASP A 34 -5.44 -10.90 -3.27
N GLN A 35 -4.99 -11.76 -4.19
CA GLN A 35 -4.31 -12.99 -3.82
C GLN A 35 -2.91 -12.60 -3.34
N GLY A 36 -2.84 -12.00 -2.15
CA GLY A 36 -1.57 -11.64 -1.53
C GLY A 36 -0.62 -12.84 -1.63
N SER A 37 0.56 -12.62 -2.18
CA SER A 37 1.61 -13.63 -2.25
C SER A 37 2.66 -13.36 -1.20
N GLY A 38 3.17 -14.41 -0.55
CA GLY A 38 4.24 -14.32 0.44
C GLY A 38 3.77 -14.61 1.85
N ASP A 39 4.73 -14.85 2.74
CA ASP A 39 4.47 -15.06 4.17
C ASP A 39 5.12 -13.89 4.91
N TYR A 40 4.40 -12.77 5.00
CA TYR A 40 4.89 -11.58 5.68
C TYR A 40 5.33 -11.88 7.12
N THR A 41 4.73 -12.87 7.80
CA THR A 41 5.13 -13.23 9.17
C THR A 41 6.52 -13.86 9.18
N ARG A 42 6.81 -14.76 8.23
CA ARG A 42 8.13 -15.36 8.06
C ARG A 42 9.16 -14.36 7.54
N GLU A 43 8.84 -13.65 6.47
CA GLU A 43 9.72 -12.65 5.83
C GLU A 43 10.06 -11.52 6.82
N ARG A 44 9.10 -11.09 7.64
CA ARG A 44 9.35 -10.11 8.71
C ARG A 44 10.36 -10.64 9.73
N LYS A 45 10.29 -11.91 10.14
CA LYS A 45 11.24 -12.46 11.12
C LYS A 45 12.67 -12.46 10.56
N GLU A 46 12.85 -12.87 9.31
CA GLU A 46 14.17 -12.93 8.67
C GLU A 46 14.90 -11.59 8.65
N TRP A 47 14.18 -10.48 8.47
CA TRP A 47 14.78 -9.15 8.36
C TRP A 47 14.80 -8.39 9.68
N LEU A 48 13.80 -8.58 10.55
CA LEU A 48 13.78 -7.92 11.86
C LEU A 48 14.81 -8.51 12.83
N GLU A 49 15.19 -9.79 12.68
CA GLU A 49 16.28 -10.38 13.47
C GLU A 49 17.67 -9.84 13.09
N GLN A 50 17.83 -9.26 11.90
CA GLN A 50 19.15 -8.89 11.37
C GLN A 50 19.69 -7.54 11.86
N ASP A 51 18.86 -6.66 12.43
CA ASP A 51 19.20 -5.40 13.15
C ASP A 51 18.07 -4.37 12.92
N PRO A 52 17.07 -4.28 13.82
CA PRO A 52 15.96 -3.33 13.72
C PRO A 52 16.39 -1.87 13.61
N ASP A 53 17.52 -1.49 14.21
CA ASP A 53 18.00 -0.10 14.26
C ASP A 53 18.46 0.37 12.88
N LYS A 54 19.05 -0.53 12.08
CA LYS A 54 19.41 -0.27 10.69
C LYS A 54 18.18 0.05 9.82
N TYR A 55 17.08 -0.69 10.00
CA TYR A 55 15.83 -0.44 9.28
C TYR A 55 15.18 0.87 9.72
N LEU A 56 15.16 1.14 11.03
CA LEU A 56 14.63 2.39 11.58
C LEU A 56 15.38 3.61 11.04
N ALA A 57 16.71 3.55 10.98
CA ALA A 57 17.54 4.61 10.41
C ALA A 57 17.20 4.89 8.93
N ALA A 58 16.97 3.84 8.13
CA ALA A 58 16.60 3.96 6.73
C ALA A 58 15.22 4.63 6.54
N VAL A 59 14.22 4.24 7.35
CA VAL A 59 12.88 4.84 7.31
C VAL A 59 12.91 6.32 7.68
N ILE A 60 13.63 6.68 8.75
CA ILE A 60 13.81 8.07 9.18
C ILE A 60 14.52 8.89 8.08
N ALA A 61 15.56 8.33 7.45
CA ALA A 61 16.28 9.00 6.36
C ALA A 61 15.38 9.24 5.13
N HIS A 62 14.52 8.28 4.79
CA HIS A 62 13.57 8.41 3.68
C HIS A 62 12.48 9.44 3.98
N GLY A 63 11.98 9.50 5.21
CA GLY A 63 11.02 10.51 5.67
C GLY A 63 11.58 11.94 5.59
N LYS A 64 12.84 12.15 6.00
CA LYS A 64 13.52 13.46 5.92
C LYS A 64 13.70 13.99 4.49
N LYS A 65 13.75 13.11 3.48
CA LYS A 65 13.85 13.51 2.07
C LYS A 65 12.54 14.04 1.51
N LYS A 66 11.38 13.55 1.98
CA LYS A 66 10.06 14.01 1.52
C LYS A 66 9.66 15.38 2.07
N THR A 67 10.21 15.80 3.21
CA THR A 67 9.92 17.12 3.80
C THR A 67 10.80 18.24 3.24
N ARG A 68 11.76 17.94 2.35
CA ARG A 68 12.70 18.90 1.74
C ARG A 68 12.40 19.22 0.27
N ALA A 69 11.20 18.89 -0.22
CA ALA A 69 10.72 19.25 -1.55
C ALA A 69 9.54 20.22 -1.43
#